data_AF-A0A5M8F701-F1
#
_entry.id   AF-A0A5M8F701-F1
#
_cell.length_a   1.000
_cell.length_b   1.000
_cell.length_c   1.000
_cell.angle_alpha   90.00
_cell.angle_beta   90.00
_cell.angle_gamma   90.00
#
_symmetry.space_group_name_H-M   'P 1'
#
loop_
_entity.id
_entity.type
_entity.pdbx_description
1 polymer ?
#
loop_
_entity_poly.entity_id
_entity_poly.type
_entity_poly.pdbx_seq_one_letter_code
_entity_poly.pdbx_strand_id
1 'polypeptide(L)'
;MRPTIKLLDQPTKYMFFTGKGGVGKTSVSTAVSIALADAGKQVLLVSTDAASNLDEMLGVELSNQPVAVSEVPGMFVLNIDPEAAAIDYRARVVEQMGSQASDQDIALVREQLSGACTTEIATFDEFAHLLSEGAAAYDYVVFDTAPTGHTLRLLSLPKAWSGFLEGNDRGASCLGPHSGLKMQEQLFKQALAALNNSALTTVVLVTRPDKGALDEAAHSSDELRELGLVNQRLVVNAVFKRSDLNDPIAAAIEAVGQRALDQMPASLRQLSADYISLKAVDSVGLPALRGLLAPEPARPTSTATQAPSRLEHHTLSELIAELANDERGLIMVMGKGGVGKTTIAAAVALGLVQHGKSVHLSTTDPAAHLAVTLNADVKGLSVGRIDPKVETQKYVDKIVASRAPTLTEAEIALLIEDLRSPCTEEVAVFHAFSRVVSQARTSFVVLDTAPTGHSLLLMDATGAYHRQMLREFKGRASDHIVTPLMRLQDANYTKILLVTLPEATPVSQAAALQDDLRRANIEPYAWVVNKSLLATATTDPLLRARLDSEQKQMTRVADQTSHAVIVVPWTAEPPVGVAALKHLLD
;
A
#
# COMPACT_ATOMS: atom_id res chain seq x y z
N MET A 1 2.13 32.57 -12.94
CA MET A 1 3.09 31.78 -13.76
C MET A 1 2.30 30.69 -14.47
N ARG A 2 2.51 30.45 -15.77
CA ARG A 2 1.88 29.29 -16.43
C ARG A 2 2.58 28.01 -15.95
N PRO A 3 1.85 26.98 -15.50
CA PRO A 3 2.43 25.69 -15.15
C PRO A 3 3.05 25.03 -16.39
N THR A 4 4.16 24.28 -16.19
CA THR A 4 4.92 23.69 -17.31
C THR A 4 4.53 22.27 -17.69
N ILE A 5 3.51 21.70 -17.05
CA ILE A 5 3.05 20.33 -17.34
C ILE A 5 2.07 20.32 -18.53
N LYS A 6 2.36 19.52 -19.55
CA LYS A 6 1.53 19.36 -20.75
C LYS A 6 0.18 18.71 -20.45
N LEU A 7 0.04 18.04 -19.30
CA LEU A 7 -1.24 17.58 -18.76
C LEU A 7 -2.34 18.65 -18.82
N LEU A 8 -1.98 19.92 -18.56
CA LEU A 8 -2.94 21.03 -18.49
C LEU A 8 -3.30 21.65 -19.86
N ASP A 9 -2.64 21.25 -20.94
CA ASP A 9 -2.93 21.78 -22.29
C ASP A 9 -4.25 21.24 -22.84
N GLN A 10 -4.58 19.97 -22.51
CA GLN A 10 -5.80 19.29 -22.94
C GLN A 10 -6.31 18.37 -21.81
N PRO A 11 -6.81 18.95 -20.70
CA PRO A 11 -7.36 18.16 -19.60
C PRO A 11 -8.69 17.53 -20.01
N THR A 12 -8.89 16.28 -19.63
CA THR A 12 -10.19 15.59 -19.74
C THR A 12 -11.04 15.82 -18.51
N LYS A 13 -12.36 15.63 -18.62
CA LYS A 13 -13.31 15.86 -17.51
C LYS A 13 -12.91 15.10 -16.23
N TYR A 14 -12.54 13.84 -16.37
CA TYR A 14 -12.08 12.99 -15.28
C TYR A 14 -10.58 12.76 -15.41
N MET A 15 -9.84 12.97 -14.32
CA MET A 15 -8.40 12.69 -14.24
C MET A 15 -8.12 11.83 -13.01
N PHE A 16 -7.57 10.64 -13.22
CA PHE A 16 -7.22 9.71 -12.16
C PHE A 16 -5.72 9.68 -11.97
N PHE A 17 -5.23 10.01 -10.78
CA PHE A 17 -3.82 9.90 -10.44
C PHE A 17 -3.58 8.54 -9.79
N THR A 18 -2.62 7.78 -10.31
CA THR A 18 -2.28 6.46 -9.76
C THR A 18 -0.78 6.24 -9.74
N GLY A 19 -0.34 5.28 -8.95
CA GLY A 19 1.07 5.04 -8.68
C GLY A 19 1.32 4.63 -7.23
N LYS A 20 2.53 4.15 -6.98
CA LYS A 20 2.98 3.65 -5.69
C LYS A 20 2.82 4.67 -4.54
N GLY A 21 2.71 4.21 -3.30
CA GLY A 21 2.72 5.09 -2.12
C GLY A 21 3.96 5.99 -2.09
N GLY A 22 3.80 7.27 -1.70
CA GLY A 22 4.90 8.23 -1.56
C GLY A 22 5.41 8.89 -2.85
N VAL A 23 5.00 8.45 -4.06
CA VAL A 23 5.47 9.08 -5.32
C VAL A 23 4.98 10.52 -5.52
N GLY A 24 4.02 10.98 -4.73
CA GLY A 24 3.48 12.34 -4.75
C GLY A 24 2.16 12.50 -5.50
N LYS A 25 1.35 11.43 -5.62
CA LYS A 25 0.02 11.46 -6.27
C LYS A 25 -0.84 12.63 -5.79
N THR A 26 -1.10 12.67 -4.48
CA THR A 26 -1.93 13.70 -3.82
C THR A 26 -1.36 15.11 -4.02
N SER A 27 -0.04 15.29 -3.95
CA SER A 27 0.59 16.59 -4.20
C SER A 27 0.42 17.04 -5.66
N VAL A 28 0.64 16.13 -6.62
CA VAL A 28 0.51 16.44 -8.05
C VAL A 28 -0.95 16.67 -8.43
N SER A 29 -1.87 15.81 -7.98
CA SER A 29 -3.31 15.96 -8.24
C SER A 29 -3.84 17.27 -7.65
N THR A 30 -3.45 17.60 -6.42
CA THR A 30 -3.82 18.87 -5.78
C THR A 30 -3.25 20.07 -6.52
N ALA A 31 -1.97 20.04 -6.92
CA ALA A 31 -1.37 21.14 -7.68
C ALA A 31 -2.01 21.32 -9.06
N VAL A 32 -2.40 20.24 -9.73
CA VAL A 32 -3.18 20.25 -10.97
C VAL A 32 -4.56 20.86 -10.75
N SER A 33 -5.27 20.47 -9.69
CA SER A 33 -6.56 21.04 -9.34
C SER A 33 -6.49 22.54 -9.06
N ILE A 34 -5.49 22.99 -8.30
CA ILE A 34 -5.24 24.41 -8.04
C ILE A 34 -4.95 25.15 -9.35
N ALA A 35 -4.11 24.60 -10.23
CA ALA A 35 -3.79 25.24 -11.50
C ALA A 35 -5.01 25.39 -12.43
N LEU A 36 -5.92 24.42 -12.43
CA LEU A 36 -7.18 24.49 -13.17
C LEU A 36 -8.13 25.52 -12.56
N ALA A 37 -8.26 25.54 -11.23
CA ALA A 37 -9.09 26.52 -10.52
C ALA A 37 -8.56 27.96 -10.67
N ASP A 38 -7.25 28.16 -10.55
CA ASP A 38 -6.56 29.44 -10.81
C ASP A 38 -6.74 29.89 -12.29
N ALA A 39 -7.05 28.96 -13.20
CA ALA A 39 -7.44 29.24 -14.60
C ALA A 39 -8.95 29.50 -14.80
N GLY A 40 -9.71 29.62 -13.70
CA GLY A 40 -11.14 29.97 -13.68
C GLY A 40 -12.09 28.79 -13.84
N LYS A 41 -11.63 27.55 -13.62
CA LYS A 41 -12.43 26.33 -13.76
C LYS A 41 -13.07 25.91 -12.44
N GLN A 42 -14.22 25.25 -12.51
CA GLN A 42 -14.83 24.56 -11.38
C GLN A 42 -14.23 23.15 -11.25
N VAL A 43 -13.52 22.89 -10.16
CA VAL A 43 -12.75 21.65 -9.98
C VAL A 43 -13.13 20.97 -8.69
N LEU A 44 -13.47 19.68 -8.77
CA LEU A 44 -13.64 18.81 -7.62
C LEU A 44 -12.43 17.90 -7.48
N LEU A 45 -11.68 18.02 -6.38
CA LEU A 45 -10.65 17.06 -5.98
C LEU A 45 -11.26 16.01 -5.06
N VAL A 46 -11.11 14.74 -5.42
CA VAL A 46 -11.63 13.59 -4.70
C VAL A 46 -10.46 12.78 -4.16
N SER A 47 -10.44 12.58 -2.85
CA SER A 47 -9.46 11.75 -2.15
C SER A 47 -10.13 10.49 -1.63
N THR A 48 -9.43 9.37 -1.72
CA THR A 48 -9.87 8.09 -1.12
C THR A 48 -8.83 7.51 -0.15
N ASP A 49 -7.78 8.26 0.16
CA ASP A 49 -6.75 7.81 1.09
C ASP A 49 -7.15 8.18 2.52
N ALA A 50 -7.48 7.18 3.34
CA ALA A 50 -7.80 7.37 4.76
C ALA A 50 -6.64 7.98 5.57
N ALA A 51 -5.41 7.89 5.06
CA ALA A 51 -4.21 8.50 5.65
C ALA A 51 -3.72 9.74 4.88
N SER A 52 -4.59 10.33 4.06
CA SER A 52 -4.27 11.55 3.30
C SER A 52 -3.99 12.71 4.25
N ASN A 53 -2.95 13.48 3.96
CA ASN A 53 -2.62 14.74 4.65
C ASN A 53 -3.23 15.96 3.92
N LEU A 54 -4.32 15.74 3.19
CA LEU A 54 -4.97 16.75 2.34
C LEU A 54 -5.56 17.91 3.14
N ASP A 55 -6.05 17.62 4.34
CA ASP A 55 -6.53 18.59 5.33
C ASP A 55 -5.41 19.57 5.73
N GLU A 56 -4.23 19.03 6.07
CA GLU A 56 -3.04 19.82 6.42
C GLU A 56 -2.50 20.59 5.20
N MET A 57 -2.51 19.96 4.02
CA MET A 57 -2.03 20.56 2.78
C MET A 57 -2.87 21.77 2.33
N LEU A 58 -4.19 21.71 2.53
CA LEU A 58 -5.14 22.72 2.07
C LEU A 58 -5.68 23.62 3.18
N GLY A 59 -5.49 23.26 4.45
CA GLY A 59 -6.05 23.99 5.59
C GLY A 59 -7.57 23.89 5.70
N VAL A 60 -8.16 22.77 5.28
CA VAL A 60 -9.62 22.55 5.28
C VAL A 60 -9.98 21.25 5.99
N GLU A 61 -11.11 21.23 6.70
CA GLU A 61 -11.66 20.00 7.24
C GLU A 61 -12.27 19.17 6.11
N LEU A 62 -11.83 17.93 5.97
CA LEU A 62 -12.32 17.02 4.94
C LEU A 62 -13.67 16.42 5.34
N SER A 63 -14.55 16.23 4.37
CA SER A 63 -15.84 15.56 4.59
C SER A 63 -16.22 14.70 3.38
N ASN A 64 -17.23 13.84 3.58
CA ASN A 64 -17.85 13.06 2.51
C ASN A 64 -18.78 13.90 1.60
N GLN A 65 -18.83 15.21 1.80
CA GLN A 65 -19.51 16.17 0.94
C GLN A 65 -18.50 17.15 0.34
N PRO A 66 -18.76 17.73 -0.85
CA PRO A 66 -17.84 18.71 -1.44
C PRO A 66 -17.72 19.97 -0.56
N VAL A 67 -16.51 20.27 -0.11
CA VAL A 67 -16.17 21.47 0.67
C VAL A 67 -15.35 22.43 -0.20
N ALA A 68 -15.72 23.71 -0.22
CA ALA A 68 -14.96 24.72 -0.96
C ALA A 68 -13.62 25.04 -0.27
N VAL A 69 -12.56 25.20 -1.07
CA VAL A 69 -11.25 25.63 -0.56
C VAL A 69 -11.21 27.16 -0.56
N SER A 70 -11.34 27.78 0.61
CA SER A 70 -11.49 29.24 0.77
C SER A 70 -10.43 30.08 0.04
N GLU A 71 -9.18 29.61 -0.01
CA GLU A 71 -8.05 30.32 -0.62
C GLU A 71 -7.84 30.00 -2.12
N VAL A 72 -8.66 29.11 -2.70
CA VAL A 72 -8.60 28.71 -4.11
C VAL A 72 -10.02 28.74 -4.71
N PRO A 73 -10.48 29.91 -5.20
CA PRO A 73 -11.83 30.04 -5.76
C PRO A 73 -12.11 29.04 -6.89
N GLY A 74 -13.24 28.36 -6.83
CA GLY A 74 -13.63 27.34 -7.82
C GLY A 74 -13.09 25.94 -7.55
N MET A 75 -12.28 25.75 -6.50
CA MET A 75 -11.81 24.43 -6.06
C MET A 75 -12.65 23.90 -4.90
N PHE A 76 -13.05 22.64 -5.01
CA PHE A 76 -13.76 21.88 -4.00
C PHE A 76 -13.02 20.59 -3.70
N VAL A 77 -13.17 20.08 -2.49
CA VAL A 77 -12.56 18.83 -2.04
C VAL A 77 -13.62 17.93 -1.44
N LEU A 78 -13.57 16.66 -1.79
CA LEU A 78 -14.39 15.60 -1.22
C LEU A 78 -13.46 14.46 -0.80
N ASN A 79 -13.68 13.93 0.41
CA ASN A 79 -12.92 12.79 0.91
C ASN A 79 -13.86 11.60 1.10
N ILE A 80 -13.60 10.52 0.38
CA ILE A 80 -14.27 9.23 0.53
C ILE A 80 -13.44 8.44 1.54
N ASP A 81 -13.89 8.40 2.79
CA ASP A 81 -13.34 7.47 3.78
C ASP A 81 -13.85 6.05 3.45
N PRO A 82 -12.97 5.10 3.10
CA PRO A 82 -13.38 3.74 2.77
C PRO A 82 -14.11 3.03 3.92
N GLU A 83 -13.71 3.25 5.18
CA GLU A 83 -14.36 2.61 6.33
C GLU A 83 -15.77 3.18 6.52
N ALA A 84 -15.93 4.50 6.45
CA ALA A 84 -17.23 5.14 6.51
C ALA A 84 -18.12 4.70 5.34
N ALA A 85 -17.58 4.64 4.12
CA ALA A 85 -18.29 4.17 2.94
C ALA A 85 -18.77 2.72 3.11
N ALA A 86 -17.95 1.83 3.68
CA ALA A 86 -18.33 0.46 3.98
C ALA A 86 -19.45 0.37 5.03
N ILE A 87 -19.41 1.21 6.06
CA ILE A 87 -20.47 1.32 7.08
C ILE A 87 -21.78 1.76 6.44
N ASP A 88 -21.74 2.82 5.63
CA ASP A 88 -22.90 3.39 4.97
C ASP A 88 -23.49 2.42 3.94
N TYR A 89 -22.64 1.77 3.14
CA TYR A 89 -23.04 0.73 2.20
C TYR A 89 -23.75 -0.43 2.92
N ARG A 90 -23.17 -0.92 4.03
CA ARG A 90 -23.79 -1.97 4.85
C ARG A 90 -25.12 -1.52 5.45
N ALA A 91 -25.23 -0.28 5.91
CA ALA A 91 -26.47 0.28 6.42
C ALA A 91 -27.55 0.31 5.34
N ARG A 92 -27.22 0.79 4.12
CA ARG A 92 -28.12 0.80 2.96
C ARG A 92 -28.61 -0.61 2.60
N VAL A 93 -27.69 -1.59 2.54
CA VAL A 93 -28.07 -2.99 2.23
C VAL A 93 -29.00 -3.56 3.29
N VAL A 94 -28.72 -3.33 4.58
CA VAL A 94 -29.58 -3.79 5.68
C VAL A 94 -30.95 -3.11 5.66
N GLU A 95 -31.01 -1.81 5.40
CA GLU A 95 -32.27 -1.08 5.28
C GLU A 95 -33.13 -1.63 4.14
N GLN A 96 -32.50 -1.92 2.99
CA GLN A 96 -33.17 -2.48 1.81
C GLN A 96 -33.69 -3.90 1.98
N MET A 97 -33.19 -4.67 2.96
CA MET A 97 -33.78 -5.97 3.31
C MET A 97 -35.21 -5.84 3.89
N GLY A 98 -35.57 -4.64 4.36
CA GLY A 98 -36.89 -4.32 4.87
C GLY A 98 -37.23 -5.01 6.19
N SER A 99 -38.44 -4.74 6.70
CA SER A 99 -38.88 -5.20 8.03
C SER A 99 -39.21 -6.69 8.12
N GLN A 100 -39.07 -7.45 7.03
CA GLN A 100 -39.37 -8.89 6.99
C GLN A 100 -38.12 -9.77 7.18
N ALA A 101 -36.92 -9.19 7.14
CA ALA A 101 -35.68 -9.91 7.43
C ALA A 101 -35.59 -10.26 8.93
N SER A 102 -35.18 -11.48 9.25
CA SER A 102 -34.95 -11.86 10.64
C SER A 102 -33.67 -11.23 11.18
N ASP A 103 -33.59 -11.07 12.51
CA ASP A 103 -32.36 -10.59 13.16
C ASP A 103 -31.14 -11.48 12.85
N GLN A 104 -31.36 -12.77 12.61
CA GLN A 104 -30.31 -13.72 12.22
C GLN A 104 -29.82 -13.47 10.80
N ASP A 105 -30.72 -13.16 9.85
CA ASP A 105 -30.35 -12.84 8.47
C ASP A 105 -29.59 -11.51 8.42
N ILE A 106 -30.03 -10.51 9.18
CA ILE A 106 -29.35 -9.22 9.29
C ILE A 106 -27.95 -9.40 9.89
N ALA A 107 -27.81 -10.22 10.93
CA ALA A 107 -26.51 -10.50 11.53
C ALA A 107 -25.57 -11.23 10.56
N LEU A 108 -26.08 -12.18 9.78
CA LEU A 108 -25.31 -12.91 8.78
C LEU A 108 -24.81 -11.97 7.67
N VAL A 109 -25.69 -11.13 7.13
CA VAL A 109 -25.34 -10.15 6.08
C VAL A 109 -24.33 -9.12 6.61
N ARG A 110 -24.49 -8.64 7.85
CA ARG A 110 -23.52 -7.73 8.46
C ARG A 110 -22.13 -8.35 8.57
N GLU A 111 -22.03 -9.61 8.99
CA GLU A 111 -20.75 -10.32 9.08
C GLU A 111 -20.13 -10.50 7.68
N GLN A 112 -20.93 -10.91 6.69
CA GLN A 112 -20.48 -11.08 5.30
C GLN A 112 -19.98 -9.76 4.68
N LEU A 113 -20.59 -8.64 5.04
CA LEU A 113 -20.24 -7.30 4.55
C LEU A 113 -19.14 -6.61 5.37
N SER A 114 -18.49 -7.29 6.31
CA SER A 114 -17.43 -6.68 7.14
C SER A 114 -16.01 -6.92 6.62
N GLY A 115 -15.84 -7.55 5.45
CA GLY A 115 -14.53 -7.81 4.84
C GLY A 115 -13.98 -6.65 4.00
N ALA A 116 -12.68 -6.70 3.69
CA ALA A 116 -12.01 -5.70 2.85
C ALA A 116 -12.62 -5.59 1.44
N CYS A 117 -13.13 -6.69 0.88
CA CYS A 117 -13.83 -6.68 -0.41
C CYS A 117 -15.06 -5.76 -0.41
N THR A 118 -15.79 -5.67 0.71
CA THR A 118 -16.92 -4.74 0.84
C THR A 118 -16.45 -3.29 0.83
N THR A 119 -15.32 -3.02 1.49
CA THR A 119 -14.72 -1.68 1.54
C THR A 119 -14.35 -1.20 0.14
N GLU A 120 -13.76 -2.07 -0.69
CA GLU A 120 -13.47 -1.75 -2.09
C GLU A 120 -14.73 -1.50 -2.92
N ILE A 121 -15.76 -2.34 -2.78
CA ILE A 121 -17.03 -2.18 -3.50
C ILE A 121 -17.73 -0.89 -3.09
N ALA A 122 -17.79 -0.59 -1.79
CA ALA A 122 -18.41 0.61 -1.26
C ALA A 122 -17.68 1.87 -1.71
N THR A 123 -16.35 1.85 -1.74
CA THR A 123 -15.57 2.97 -2.30
C THR A 123 -15.86 3.15 -3.79
N PHE A 124 -15.97 2.05 -4.55
CA PHE A 124 -16.31 2.12 -5.98
C PHE A 124 -17.73 2.62 -6.24
N ASP A 125 -18.70 2.34 -5.37
CA ASP A 125 -20.05 2.90 -5.42
C ASP A 125 -20.03 4.43 -5.45
N GLU A 126 -19.26 5.04 -4.56
CA GLU A 126 -19.05 6.50 -4.52
C GLU A 126 -18.36 7.02 -5.79
N PHE A 127 -17.34 6.31 -6.30
CA PHE A 127 -16.71 6.64 -7.59
C PHE A 127 -17.73 6.59 -8.75
N ALA A 128 -18.57 5.57 -8.77
CA ALA A 128 -19.53 5.35 -9.85
C ALA A 128 -20.59 6.45 -9.88
N HIS A 129 -21.07 6.88 -8.70
CA HIS A 129 -21.94 8.04 -8.56
C HIS A 129 -21.30 9.34 -9.08
N LEU A 130 -20.03 9.59 -8.80
CA LEU A 130 -19.31 10.76 -9.31
C LEU A 130 -19.07 10.71 -10.83
N LEU A 131 -18.86 9.51 -11.39
CA LEU A 131 -18.60 9.31 -12.82
C LEU A 131 -19.85 9.40 -13.69
N SER A 132 -21.04 9.11 -13.14
CA SER A 132 -22.30 9.11 -13.90
C SER A 132 -23.05 10.44 -13.82
N GLU A 133 -23.38 10.89 -12.60
CA GLU A 133 -24.39 11.93 -12.35
C GLU A 133 -23.88 13.02 -11.40
N GLY A 134 -23.01 12.68 -10.43
CA GLY A 134 -22.58 13.56 -9.34
C GLY A 134 -21.60 14.68 -9.72
N ALA A 135 -21.09 14.69 -10.96
CA ALA A 135 -20.05 15.61 -11.42
C ALA A 135 -20.53 16.67 -12.44
N ALA A 136 -21.84 16.88 -12.59
CA ALA A 136 -22.37 17.81 -13.58
C ALA A 136 -21.99 19.29 -13.30
N ALA A 137 -21.82 19.65 -12.03
CA ALA A 137 -21.52 21.02 -11.59
C ALA A 137 -20.05 21.45 -11.78
N TYR A 138 -19.16 20.52 -12.12
CA TYR A 138 -17.73 20.75 -12.22
C TYR A 138 -17.25 20.60 -13.66
N ASP A 139 -16.33 21.48 -14.06
CA ASP A 139 -15.61 21.35 -15.34
C ASP A 139 -14.69 20.11 -15.30
N TYR A 140 -14.05 19.88 -14.16
CA TYR A 140 -13.10 18.80 -13.94
C TYR A 140 -13.31 18.11 -12.60
N VAL A 141 -13.16 16.79 -12.59
CA VAL A 141 -13.08 15.97 -11.37
C VAL A 141 -11.75 15.22 -11.37
N VAL A 142 -10.97 15.48 -10.35
CA VAL A 142 -9.62 14.96 -10.16
C VAL A 142 -9.65 13.96 -9.02
N PHE A 143 -9.26 12.72 -9.27
CA PHE A 143 -9.15 11.68 -8.26
C PHE A 143 -7.68 11.47 -7.91
N ASP A 144 -7.31 11.54 -6.63
CA ASP A 144 -5.93 11.38 -6.18
C ASP A 144 -5.41 9.93 -6.21
N THR A 145 -6.35 8.98 -6.35
CA THR A 145 -6.12 7.55 -6.45
C THR A 145 -7.07 6.97 -7.50
N ALA A 146 -6.55 6.10 -8.38
CA ALA A 146 -7.39 5.31 -9.28
C ALA A 146 -7.94 4.06 -8.56
N PRO A 147 -9.15 3.59 -8.91
CA PRO A 147 -9.62 2.28 -8.45
C PRO A 147 -8.61 1.19 -8.85
N THR A 148 -8.43 0.19 -7.98
CA THR A 148 -7.42 -0.84 -8.21
C THR A 148 -7.81 -1.74 -9.39
N GLY A 149 -6.81 -2.39 -10.01
CA GLY A 149 -7.05 -3.39 -11.04
C GLY A 149 -7.93 -4.55 -10.55
N HIS A 150 -7.88 -4.89 -9.25
CA HIS A 150 -8.75 -5.91 -8.65
C HIS A 150 -10.21 -5.48 -8.67
N THR A 151 -10.52 -4.28 -8.17
CA THR A 151 -11.89 -3.73 -8.15
C THR A 151 -12.43 -3.59 -9.58
N LEU A 152 -11.63 -3.06 -10.51
CA LEU A 152 -12.03 -2.93 -11.92
C LEU A 152 -12.24 -4.30 -12.59
N ARG A 153 -11.39 -5.30 -12.31
CA ARG A 153 -11.55 -6.67 -12.82
C ARG A 153 -12.83 -7.30 -12.30
N LEU A 154 -13.10 -7.24 -10.99
CA LEU A 154 -14.31 -7.77 -10.37
C LEU A 154 -15.59 -7.25 -11.06
N LEU A 155 -15.60 -5.97 -11.39
CA LEU A 155 -16.74 -5.31 -12.02
C LEU A 155 -16.78 -5.52 -13.54
N SER A 156 -15.64 -5.80 -14.18
CA SER A 156 -15.57 -6.11 -15.61
C SER A 156 -16.04 -7.52 -15.97
N LEU A 157 -16.15 -8.43 -15.00
CA LEU A 157 -16.52 -9.83 -15.22
C LEU A 157 -18.02 -9.97 -15.59
N PRO A 158 -18.37 -10.30 -16.85
CA PRO A 158 -19.78 -10.43 -17.25
C PRO A 158 -20.51 -11.54 -16.46
N LYS A 159 -19.79 -12.60 -16.08
CA LYS A 159 -20.30 -13.72 -15.28
C LYS A 159 -20.64 -13.35 -13.82
N ALA A 160 -20.01 -12.31 -13.26
CA ALA A 160 -20.37 -11.80 -11.93
C ALA A 160 -21.79 -11.19 -11.93
N TRP A 161 -22.22 -10.69 -13.10
CA TRP A 161 -23.51 -10.02 -13.30
C TRP A 161 -24.59 -10.89 -13.94
N SER A 162 -24.23 -11.97 -14.66
CA SER A 162 -25.22 -12.79 -15.38
C SER A 162 -25.20 -14.28 -15.03
N GLY A 163 -24.02 -14.89 -14.84
CA GLY A 163 -23.87 -16.35 -14.70
C GLY A 163 -23.92 -16.88 -13.26
N PHE A 164 -23.56 -16.06 -12.28
CA PHE A 164 -23.64 -16.43 -10.86
C PHE A 164 -25.07 -16.34 -10.30
N LEU A 165 -25.96 -15.63 -10.99
CA LEU A 165 -27.32 -15.29 -10.56
C LEU A 165 -28.38 -16.34 -10.94
N GLU A 166 -28.01 -17.38 -11.70
CA GLU A 166 -28.95 -18.39 -12.20
C GLU A 166 -28.91 -19.73 -11.44
N GLY A 167 -28.23 -19.85 -10.28
CA GLY A 167 -28.21 -21.18 -9.62
C GLY A 167 -27.62 -21.41 -8.22
N ASN A 168 -27.33 -20.41 -7.39
CA ASN A 168 -26.71 -20.65 -6.07
C ASN A 168 -27.53 -20.09 -4.89
N ASP A 169 -28.57 -20.81 -4.47
CA ASP A 169 -29.32 -20.54 -3.22
C ASP A 169 -28.71 -21.21 -1.98
N ARG A 170 -27.63 -22.00 -2.11
CA ARG A 170 -27.01 -22.72 -0.99
C ARG A 170 -25.50 -22.90 -1.19
N GLY A 171 -24.68 -22.01 -0.62
CA GLY A 171 -23.24 -22.24 -0.54
C GLY A 171 -22.45 -21.04 0.01
N ALA A 172 -21.53 -21.31 0.93
CA ALA A 172 -20.73 -20.34 1.68
C ALA A 172 -19.65 -19.66 0.81
N SER A 173 -20.05 -18.70 -0.03
CA SER A 173 -19.12 -17.85 -0.77
C SER A 173 -18.98 -16.48 -0.09
N CYS A 174 -17.76 -15.95 -0.02
CA CYS A 174 -17.46 -14.61 0.52
C CYS A 174 -18.07 -13.46 -0.30
N LEU A 175 -18.71 -13.76 -1.43
CA LEU A 175 -19.36 -12.79 -2.31
C LEU A 175 -20.83 -12.60 -1.96
N GLY A 176 -21.13 -12.41 -0.66
CA GLY A 176 -22.44 -11.99 -0.19
C GLY A 176 -22.64 -10.49 -0.41
N PRO A 177 -22.96 -10.06 -1.64
CA PRO A 177 -24.22 -9.32 -1.86
C PRO A 177 -24.81 -9.55 -3.27
N HIS A 178 -25.70 -10.52 -3.43
CA HIS A 178 -26.40 -10.78 -4.71
C HIS A 178 -27.54 -9.79 -5.04
N SER A 179 -28.04 -9.04 -4.06
CA SER A 179 -29.18 -8.12 -4.22
C SER A 179 -28.77 -6.65 -4.45
N GLY A 180 -27.77 -6.14 -3.72
CA GLY A 180 -27.32 -4.74 -3.84
C GLY A 180 -26.66 -4.42 -5.19
N LEU A 181 -25.82 -5.33 -5.69
CA LEU A 181 -25.11 -5.14 -6.97
C LEU A 181 -26.07 -5.14 -8.18
N LYS A 182 -27.14 -5.94 -8.16
CA LYS A 182 -28.16 -5.97 -9.22
C LYS A 182 -28.87 -4.62 -9.40
N MET A 183 -29.07 -3.86 -8.32
CA MET A 183 -29.81 -2.59 -8.36
C MET A 183 -28.99 -1.42 -8.91
N GLN A 184 -27.66 -1.50 -8.89
CA GLN A 184 -26.75 -0.45 -9.39
C GLN A 184 -25.96 -0.87 -10.64
N GLU A 185 -26.34 -1.98 -11.29
CA GLU A 185 -25.68 -2.46 -12.51
C GLU A 185 -25.60 -1.39 -13.60
N GLN A 186 -26.66 -0.59 -13.77
CA GLN A 186 -26.69 0.49 -14.74
C GLN A 186 -25.70 1.62 -14.39
N LEU A 187 -25.60 1.97 -13.11
CA LEU A 187 -24.67 2.98 -12.61
C LEU A 187 -23.22 2.54 -12.88
N PHE A 188 -22.88 1.29 -12.56
CA PHE A 188 -21.54 0.75 -12.80
C PHE A 188 -21.21 0.63 -14.28
N LYS A 189 -22.16 0.23 -15.13
CA LYS A 189 -21.98 0.23 -16.59
C LYS A 189 -21.69 1.63 -17.12
N GLN A 190 -22.39 2.66 -16.63
CA GLN A 190 -22.13 4.04 -17.01
C GLN A 190 -20.76 4.51 -16.53
N ALA A 191 -20.38 4.19 -15.29
CA ALA A 191 -19.07 4.53 -14.75
C ALA A 191 -17.93 3.88 -15.54
N LEU A 192 -18.04 2.58 -15.86
CA LEU A 192 -17.07 1.88 -16.71
C LEU A 192 -17.01 2.46 -18.13
N ALA A 193 -18.15 2.85 -18.70
CA ALA A 193 -18.19 3.51 -20.01
C ALA A 193 -17.49 4.88 -19.97
N ALA A 194 -17.67 5.65 -18.89
CA ALA A 194 -16.97 6.92 -18.69
C ALA A 194 -15.46 6.73 -18.52
N LEU A 195 -15.04 5.72 -17.73
CA LEU A 195 -13.63 5.38 -17.52
C LEU A 195 -12.92 4.97 -18.82
N ASN A 196 -13.59 4.17 -19.66
CA ASN A 196 -13.05 3.70 -20.93
C ASN A 196 -13.17 4.72 -22.08
N ASN A 197 -13.81 5.86 -21.85
CA ASN A 197 -13.92 6.92 -22.85
C ASN A 197 -12.71 7.88 -22.76
N SER A 198 -11.80 7.77 -23.73
CA SER A 198 -10.57 8.59 -23.81
C SER A 198 -10.83 10.10 -23.93
N ALA A 199 -12.01 10.52 -24.39
CA ALA A 199 -12.36 11.94 -24.43
C ALA A 199 -12.81 12.47 -23.05
N LEU A 200 -13.28 11.58 -22.16
CA LEU A 200 -13.75 11.94 -20.83
C LEU A 200 -12.72 11.68 -19.73
N THR A 201 -11.91 10.63 -19.87
CA THR A 201 -11.04 10.15 -18.80
C THR A 201 -9.58 10.08 -19.24
N THR A 202 -8.70 10.62 -18.39
CA THR A 202 -7.24 10.44 -18.48
C THR A 202 -6.74 9.78 -17.21
N VAL A 203 -5.90 8.76 -17.34
CA VAL A 203 -5.18 8.17 -16.20
C VAL A 203 -3.75 8.72 -16.19
N VAL A 204 -3.37 9.34 -15.08
CA VAL A 204 -2.04 9.92 -14.86
C VAL A 204 -1.25 8.99 -13.95
N LEU A 205 -0.28 8.29 -14.53
CA LEU A 205 0.69 7.47 -13.81
C LEU A 205 1.74 8.40 -13.17
N VAL A 206 1.72 8.53 -11.85
CA VAL A 206 2.72 9.29 -11.10
C VAL A 206 3.80 8.34 -10.61
N THR A 207 5.05 8.67 -10.89
CA THR A 207 6.22 7.89 -10.49
C THR A 207 7.36 8.79 -10.05
N ARG A 208 8.48 8.21 -9.61
CA ARG A 208 9.74 8.90 -9.34
C ARG A 208 10.86 8.29 -10.21
N PRO A 209 12.02 8.96 -10.38
CA PRO A 209 13.22 8.38 -11.00
C PRO A 209 13.82 7.26 -10.13
N ASP A 210 13.07 6.21 -9.91
CA ASP A 210 13.45 5.03 -9.14
C ASP A 210 13.01 3.80 -9.94
N LYS A 211 13.90 2.81 -10.04
CA LYS A 211 13.64 1.62 -10.85
C LYS A 211 12.37 0.90 -10.39
N GLY A 212 12.21 0.70 -9.08
CA GLY A 212 11.04 0.00 -8.54
C GLY A 212 9.75 0.79 -8.72
N ALA A 213 9.79 2.12 -8.64
CA ALA A 213 8.63 2.97 -8.92
C ALA A 213 8.25 2.98 -10.42
N LEU A 214 9.24 2.94 -11.31
CA LEU A 214 9.01 2.88 -12.76
C LEU A 214 8.49 1.50 -13.19
N ASP A 215 9.07 0.42 -12.67
CA ASP A 215 8.62 -0.95 -12.96
C ASP A 215 7.17 -1.16 -12.49
N GLU A 216 6.81 -0.66 -11.29
CA GLU A 216 5.43 -0.71 -10.77
C GLU A 216 4.45 0.12 -11.62
N ALA A 217 4.86 1.34 -12.03
CA ALA A 217 4.04 2.18 -12.90
C ALA A 217 3.84 1.53 -14.29
N ALA A 218 4.85 0.82 -14.81
CA ALA A 218 4.75 0.07 -16.05
C ALA A 218 3.76 -1.09 -15.92
N HIS A 219 3.84 -1.86 -14.83
CA HIS A 219 2.89 -2.93 -14.55
C HIS A 219 1.45 -2.40 -14.46
N SER A 220 1.24 -1.32 -13.70
CA SER A 220 -0.06 -0.64 -13.60
C SER A 220 -0.55 -0.13 -14.96
N SER A 221 0.34 0.42 -15.79
CA SER A 221 0.03 0.88 -17.15
C SER A 221 -0.53 -0.26 -18.00
N ASP A 222 0.12 -1.42 -17.96
CA ASP A 222 -0.25 -2.58 -18.76
C ASP A 222 -1.60 -3.15 -18.29
N GLU A 223 -1.81 -3.31 -16.98
CA GLU A 223 -3.10 -3.77 -16.43
C GLU A 223 -4.27 -2.84 -16.79
N LEU A 224 -4.05 -1.53 -16.69
CA LEU A 224 -5.07 -0.54 -17.03
C LEU A 224 -5.41 -0.53 -18.53
N ARG A 225 -4.42 -0.81 -19.40
CA ARG A 225 -4.68 -0.96 -20.85
C ARG A 225 -5.50 -2.21 -21.14
N GLU A 226 -5.22 -3.33 -20.46
CA GLU A 226 -6.02 -4.56 -20.59
C GLU A 226 -7.50 -4.33 -20.21
N LEU A 227 -7.75 -3.41 -19.28
CA LEU A 227 -9.09 -3.01 -18.84
C LEU A 227 -9.78 -1.97 -19.74
N GLY A 228 -9.08 -1.46 -20.76
CA GLY A 228 -9.60 -0.48 -21.72
C GLY A 228 -9.26 0.98 -21.41
N LEU A 229 -8.56 1.27 -20.30
CA LEU A 229 -8.13 2.63 -19.93
C LEU A 229 -6.85 3.00 -20.70
N VAL A 230 -7.01 3.29 -21.98
CA VAL A 230 -5.89 3.53 -22.92
C VAL A 230 -5.37 4.96 -22.95
N ASN A 231 -6.15 5.95 -22.49
CA ASN A 231 -5.72 7.34 -22.41
C ASN A 231 -4.88 7.58 -21.15
N GLN A 232 -3.61 7.22 -21.23
CA GLN A 232 -2.66 7.31 -20.13
C GLN A 232 -1.61 8.40 -20.36
N ARG A 233 -1.20 9.08 -19.29
CA ARG A 233 -0.07 10.01 -19.26
C ARG A 233 0.88 9.66 -18.12
N LEU A 234 2.13 10.08 -18.24
CA LEU A 234 3.15 9.84 -17.24
C LEU A 234 3.58 11.16 -16.58
N VAL A 235 3.66 11.17 -15.25
CA VAL A 235 4.30 12.25 -14.49
C VAL A 235 5.45 11.65 -13.70
N VAL A 236 6.68 12.02 -14.07
CA VAL A 236 7.89 11.69 -13.31
C VAL A 236 8.12 12.81 -12.31
N ASN A 237 7.71 12.59 -11.07
CA ASN A 237 7.83 13.54 -9.98
C ASN A 237 9.21 13.48 -9.31
N ALA A 238 9.59 14.55 -8.62
CA ALA A 238 10.79 14.60 -7.78
C ALA A 238 12.10 14.30 -8.53
N VAL A 239 12.22 14.74 -9.79
CA VAL A 239 13.45 14.63 -10.58
C VAL A 239 14.54 15.48 -9.93
N PHE A 240 15.54 14.82 -9.35
CA PHE A 240 16.65 15.49 -8.70
C PHE A 240 17.71 15.91 -9.73
N LYS A 241 18.21 17.13 -9.57
CA LYS A 241 19.43 17.60 -10.21
C LYS A 241 20.30 18.23 -9.14
N ARG A 242 21.56 17.83 -9.08
CA ARG A 242 22.47 18.33 -8.05
C ARG A 242 22.81 19.80 -8.30
N SER A 243 22.87 20.56 -7.21
CA SER A 243 23.35 21.95 -7.21
C SER A 243 24.83 22.01 -6.83
N ASP A 244 25.28 21.13 -5.93
CA ASP A 244 26.70 20.95 -5.61
C ASP A 244 27.31 19.80 -6.42
N LEU A 245 28.28 20.13 -7.27
CA LEU A 245 28.99 19.15 -8.10
C LEU A 245 30.03 18.33 -7.33
N ASN A 246 30.42 18.76 -6.13
CA ASN A 246 31.40 18.10 -5.28
C ASN A 246 30.79 17.18 -4.23
N ASP A 247 29.46 17.19 -4.07
CA ASP A 247 28.76 16.31 -3.14
C ASP A 247 28.64 14.89 -3.74
N PRO A 248 29.31 13.86 -3.16
CA PRO A 248 29.26 12.50 -3.68
C PRO A 248 27.89 11.84 -3.48
N ILE A 249 27.14 12.20 -2.43
CA ILE A 249 25.79 11.70 -2.17
C ILE A 249 24.82 12.27 -3.22
N ALA A 250 24.90 13.58 -3.48
CA ALA A 250 24.08 14.20 -4.51
C ALA A 250 24.40 13.67 -5.91
N ALA A 251 25.69 13.50 -6.24
CA ALA A 251 26.12 12.87 -7.48
C ALA A 251 25.55 11.44 -7.63
N ALA A 252 25.55 10.66 -6.56
CA ALA A 252 24.99 9.32 -6.56
C ALA A 252 23.48 9.30 -6.73
N ILE A 253 22.72 10.16 -6.03
CA ILE A 253 21.25 10.26 -6.17
C ILE A 253 20.88 10.66 -7.60
N GLU A 254 21.56 11.66 -8.17
CA GLU A 254 21.35 12.09 -9.56
C GLU A 254 21.65 10.95 -10.54
N ALA A 255 22.77 10.23 -10.36
CA ALA A 255 23.14 9.11 -11.22
C ALA A 255 22.19 7.90 -11.11
N VAL A 256 21.68 7.59 -9.91
CA VAL A 256 20.65 6.56 -9.71
C VAL A 256 19.37 6.96 -10.45
N GLY A 257 18.93 8.20 -10.29
CA GLY A 257 17.74 8.71 -10.95
C GLY A 257 17.86 8.69 -12.47
N GLN A 258 18.99 9.17 -13.00
CA GLN A 258 19.24 9.19 -14.44
C GLN A 258 19.29 7.77 -15.02
N ARG A 259 19.97 6.82 -14.36
CA ARG A 259 19.98 5.41 -14.79
C ARG A 259 18.58 4.82 -14.83
N ALA A 260 17.73 5.12 -13.84
CA ALA A 260 16.35 4.64 -13.82
C ALA A 260 15.54 5.18 -15.00
N LEU A 261 15.70 6.47 -15.35
CA LEU A 261 15.05 7.08 -16.51
C LEU A 261 15.57 6.52 -17.83
N ASP A 262 16.89 6.33 -17.96
CA ASP A 262 17.50 5.73 -19.14
C ASP A 262 17.00 4.30 -19.35
N GLN A 263 16.74 3.55 -18.26
CA GLN A 263 16.23 2.18 -18.26
C GLN A 263 14.69 2.10 -18.16
N MET A 264 13.97 3.21 -18.34
CA MET A 264 12.51 3.26 -18.24
C MET A 264 11.84 2.17 -19.09
N PRO A 265 10.87 1.41 -18.55
CA PRO A 265 10.16 0.38 -19.31
C PRO A 265 9.52 0.90 -20.60
N ALA A 266 9.48 0.06 -21.64
CA ALA A 266 9.01 0.45 -22.97
C ALA A 266 7.55 0.92 -22.98
N SER A 267 6.67 0.32 -22.17
CA SER A 267 5.26 0.72 -22.05
C SER A 267 5.11 2.17 -21.56
N LEU A 268 6.00 2.63 -20.67
CA LEU A 268 6.03 4.01 -20.17
C LEU A 268 6.67 4.99 -21.15
N ARG A 269 7.75 4.60 -21.87
CA ARG A 269 8.42 5.48 -22.85
C ARG A 269 7.50 5.92 -24.00
N GLN A 270 6.46 5.15 -24.29
CA GLN A 270 5.46 5.48 -25.31
C GLN A 270 4.45 6.54 -24.86
N LEU A 271 4.37 6.82 -23.55
CA LEU A 271 3.43 7.79 -23.00
C LEU A 271 3.97 9.21 -23.10
N SER A 272 3.05 10.18 -23.19
CA SER A 272 3.40 11.59 -23.00
C SER A 272 3.80 11.81 -21.54
N ALA A 273 5.05 12.22 -21.33
CA ALA A 273 5.63 12.37 -20.00
C ALA A 273 5.90 13.83 -19.64
N ASP A 274 5.49 14.22 -18.43
CA ASP A 274 5.85 15.46 -17.76
C ASP A 274 6.85 15.19 -16.63
N TYR A 275 7.80 16.11 -16.43
CA TYR A 275 8.87 15.96 -15.43
C TYR A 275 8.78 17.10 -14.40
N ILE A 276 8.58 16.77 -13.14
CA ILE A 276 8.53 17.72 -12.03
C ILE A 276 9.83 17.62 -11.25
N SER A 277 10.53 18.75 -11.11
CA SER A 277 11.80 18.81 -10.37
C SER A 277 11.60 18.62 -8.87
N LEU A 278 12.57 17.99 -8.19
CA LEU A 278 12.59 17.91 -6.73
C LEU A 278 12.56 19.31 -6.12
N LYS A 279 11.63 19.55 -5.19
CA LYS A 279 11.48 20.82 -4.47
C LYS A 279 12.15 20.73 -3.09
N ALA A 280 12.57 21.90 -2.58
CA ALA A 280 13.29 22.04 -1.31
C ALA A 280 12.41 21.83 -0.07
N VAL A 281 11.14 22.22 -0.18
CA VAL A 281 10.15 22.06 0.88
C VAL A 281 9.12 21.06 0.40
N ASP A 282 8.57 20.27 1.33
CA ASP A 282 7.43 19.41 1.04
C ASP A 282 6.22 20.25 0.62
N SER A 283 5.30 19.64 -0.11
CA SER A 283 4.11 20.30 -0.68
C SER A 283 3.03 20.60 0.37
N VAL A 284 3.42 21.12 1.52
CA VAL A 284 2.50 21.54 2.60
C VAL A 284 2.15 23.01 2.39
N GLY A 285 0.85 23.29 2.32
CA GLY A 285 0.32 24.62 2.10
C GLY A 285 0.26 25.03 0.62
N LEU A 286 -0.67 25.94 0.32
CA LEU A 286 -0.95 26.41 -1.03
C LEU A 286 0.26 27.04 -1.77
N PRO A 287 1.16 27.81 -1.12
CA PRO A 287 2.34 28.33 -1.81
C PRO A 287 3.26 27.22 -2.34
N ALA A 288 3.46 26.17 -1.56
CA ALA A 288 4.30 25.03 -1.96
C ALA A 288 3.64 24.24 -3.10
N LEU A 289 2.31 24.05 -3.04
CA LEU A 289 1.53 23.38 -4.08
C LEU A 289 1.52 24.14 -5.41
N ARG A 290 1.30 25.46 -5.38
CA ARG A 290 1.42 26.32 -6.58
C ARG A 290 2.85 26.30 -7.14
N GLY A 291 3.86 26.26 -6.26
CA GLY A 291 5.27 26.15 -6.63
C GLY A 291 5.69 24.78 -7.18
N LEU A 292 4.90 23.72 -6.97
CA LEU A 292 5.22 22.37 -7.41
C LEU A 292 5.32 22.30 -8.94
N LEU A 293 4.35 22.91 -9.65
CA LEU A 293 4.30 22.93 -11.12
C LEU A 293 5.12 24.06 -11.76
N ALA A 294 5.84 24.85 -10.96
CA ALA A 294 6.69 25.92 -11.47
C ALA A 294 7.97 25.34 -12.12
N PRO A 295 8.43 25.93 -13.25
CA PRO A 295 9.58 25.44 -14.01
C PRO A 295 10.90 25.52 -13.25
N GLU A 296 11.08 26.55 -12.42
CA GLU A 296 12.30 26.68 -11.62
C GLU A 296 12.11 26.08 -10.22
N PRO A 297 13.15 25.44 -9.66
CA PRO A 297 13.18 25.16 -8.24
C PRO A 297 13.12 26.51 -7.50
N ALA A 298 12.15 26.68 -6.59
CA ALA A 298 12.13 27.85 -5.73
C ALA A 298 13.49 27.90 -5.00
N ARG A 299 14.23 29.01 -5.16
CA ARG A 299 15.48 29.20 -4.43
C ARG A 299 15.16 29.12 -2.94
N PRO A 300 15.89 28.33 -2.14
CA PRO A 300 15.67 28.30 -0.71
C PRO A 300 15.83 29.72 -0.17
N THR A 301 14.75 30.29 0.35
CA THR A 301 14.75 31.59 1.04
C THR A 301 15.24 31.48 2.47
N SER A 302 15.41 30.25 2.98
CA SER A 302 15.95 29.97 4.31
C SER A 302 17.46 29.80 4.24
N THR A 303 18.18 30.76 4.83
CA THR A 303 19.49 30.49 5.44
C THR A 303 19.25 29.61 6.67
N ALA A 304 19.26 28.29 6.51
CA ALA A 304 19.27 27.37 7.65
C ALA A 304 20.65 27.46 8.32
N THR A 305 20.77 28.37 9.30
CA THR A 305 22.04 28.74 9.96
C THR A 305 22.36 27.88 11.19
N GLN A 306 21.67 26.75 11.39
CA GLN A 306 21.99 25.84 12.51
C GLN A 306 22.05 24.40 12.00
N ALA A 307 23.13 23.69 12.39
CA ALA A 307 23.20 22.26 12.21
C ALA A 307 22.03 21.63 12.98
N PRO A 308 21.23 20.75 12.37
CA PRO A 308 20.12 20.12 13.07
C PRO A 308 20.64 19.41 14.32
N SER A 309 19.93 19.57 15.44
CA SER A 309 20.18 18.78 16.64
C SER A 309 20.02 17.31 16.27
N ARG A 310 21.11 16.55 16.29
CA ARG A 310 21.06 15.10 16.00
C ARG A 310 20.10 14.45 17.00
N LEU A 311 19.00 13.90 16.51
CA LEU A 311 18.19 12.99 17.31
C LEU A 311 19.05 11.78 17.67
N GLU A 312 19.00 11.37 18.94
CA GLU A 312 19.55 10.08 19.34
C GLU A 312 18.81 8.98 18.57
N HIS A 313 19.58 8.13 17.92
CA HIS A 313 19.08 7.00 17.14
C HIS A 313 20.02 5.83 17.31
N HIS A 314 19.49 4.63 17.15
CA HIS A 314 20.30 3.41 17.12
C HIS A 314 20.46 2.91 15.67
N THR A 315 21.51 2.15 15.46
CA THR A 315 21.82 1.47 14.20
C THR A 315 21.05 0.16 14.08
N LEU A 316 20.96 -0.36 12.86
CA LEU A 316 20.38 -1.69 12.62
C LEU A 316 21.19 -2.80 13.32
N SER A 317 22.50 -2.61 13.45
CA SER A 317 23.41 -3.53 14.14
C SER A 317 23.08 -3.65 15.63
N GLU A 318 22.82 -2.52 16.29
CA GLU A 318 22.42 -2.49 17.71
C GLU A 318 21.08 -3.19 17.94
N LEU A 319 20.09 -2.97 17.07
CA LEU A 319 18.81 -3.71 17.13
C LEU A 319 19.04 -5.22 16.99
N ILE A 320 19.89 -5.65 16.05
CA ILE A 320 20.17 -7.08 15.83
C ILE A 320 20.88 -7.70 17.03
N ALA A 321 21.83 -6.99 17.64
CA ALA A 321 22.50 -7.44 18.85
C ALA A 321 21.49 -7.65 19.99
N GLU A 322 20.50 -6.76 20.12
CA GLU A 322 19.41 -6.90 21.08
C GLU A 322 18.52 -8.12 20.78
N LEU A 323 18.08 -8.28 19.53
CA LEU A 323 17.29 -9.44 19.09
C LEU A 323 18.05 -10.76 19.26
N ALA A 324 19.38 -10.74 19.13
CA ALA A 324 20.23 -11.91 19.30
C ALA A 324 20.37 -12.36 20.77
N ASN A 325 19.87 -11.59 21.74
CA ASN A 325 19.81 -12.04 23.14
C ASN A 325 18.86 -13.23 23.31
N ASP A 326 17.81 -13.32 22.49
CA ASP A 326 16.91 -14.46 22.47
C ASP A 326 17.55 -15.67 21.76
N GLU A 327 17.18 -16.89 22.16
CA GLU A 327 17.65 -18.11 21.48
C GLU A 327 16.87 -18.41 20.20
N ARG A 328 15.62 -17.96 20.14
CA ARG A 328 14.64 -18.24 19.08
C ARG A 328 13.55 -17.18 19.12
N GLY A 329 12.82 -17.05 18.01
CA GLY A 329 11.70 -16.13 17.94
C GLY A 329 11.23 -15.90 16.51
N LEU A 330 10.07 -15.29 16.38
CA LEU A 330 9.52 -14.81 15.12
C LEU A 330 9.82 -13.31 15.02
N ILE A 331 10.45 -12.90 13.93
CA ILE A 331 10.65 -11.49 13.58
C ILE A 331 9.86 -11.22 12.31
N MET A 332 8.90 -10.29 12.38
CA MET A 332 8.10 -9.90 11.22
C MET A 332 8.47 -8.50 10.79
N VAL A 333 8.86 -8.34 9.53
CA VAL A 333 9.22 -7.04 8.94
C VAL A 333 8.05 -6.53 8.13
N MET A 334 7.39 -5.48 8.64
CA MET A 334 6.13 -4.95 8.12
C MET A 334 6.29 -3.51 7.65
N GLY A 335 5.38 -3.04 6.81
CA GLY A 335 5.41 -1.70 6.22
C GLY A 335 4.85 -1.65 4.81
N LYS A 336 4.76 -0.44 4.23
CA LYS A 336 4.17 -0.25 2.90
C LYS A 336 5.08 -0.77 1.78
N GLY A 337 4.57 -0.83 0.55
CA GLY A 337 5.35 -1.26 -0.61
C GLY A 337 6.52 -0.30 -0.88
N GLY A 338 7.74 -0.82 -1.05
CA GLY A 338 8.91 -0.01 -1.42
C GLY A 338 9.71 0.68 -0.32
N VAL A 339 9.28 0.58 0.95
CA VAL A 339 10.05 1.12 2.10
C VAL A 339 11.35 0.34 2.38
N GLY A 340 11.54 -0.82 1.75
CA GLY A 340 12.75 -1.64 1.87
C GLY A 340 12.65 -2.82 2.83
N LYS A 341 11.45 -3.32 3.13
CA LYS A 341 11.22 -4.47 4.02
C LYS A 341 12.10 -5.68 3.71
N THR A 342 12.13 -6.13 2.46
CA THR A 342 12.95 -7.27 2.01
C THR A 342 14.43 -7.07 2.30
N THR A 343 14.93 -5.84 2.14
CA THR A 343 16.32 -5.49 2.44
C THR A 343 16.59 -5.55 3.95
N ILE A 344 15.71 -4.96 4.76
CA ILE A 344 15.83 -4.98 6.22
C ILE A 344 15.70 -6.42 6.76
N ALA A 345 14.76 -7.21 6.25
CA ALA A 345 14.58 -8.61 6.61
C ALA A 345 15.83 -9.44 6.29
N ALA A 346 16.43 -9.25 5.11
CA ALA A 346 17.67 -9.92 4.74
C ALA A 346 18.85 -9.49 5.62
N ALA A 347 18.97 -8.20 5.93
CA ALA A 347 20.02 -7.67 6.81
C ALA A 347 19.89 -8.21 8.25
N VAL A 348 18.68 -8.23 8.81
CA VAL A 348 18.40 -8.81 10.14
C VAL A 348 18.72 -10.30 10.16
N ALA A 349 18.29 -11.06 9.15
CA ALA A 349 18.57 -12.49 9.06
C ALA A 349 20.08 -12.77 9.01
N LEU A 350 20.82 -12.02 8.19
CA LEU A 350 22.29 -12.15 8.09
C LEU A 350 22.99 -11.75 9.39
N GLY A 351 22.55 -10.68 10.04
CA GLY A 351 23.12 -10.24 11.31
C GLY A 351 22.92 -11.28 12.42
N LEU A 352 21.72 -11.86 12.54
CA LEU A 352 21.47 -12.96 13.49
C LEU A 352 22.36 -14.18 13.23
N VAL A 353 22.60 -14.53 11.96
CA VAL A 353 23.55 -15.61 11.60
C VAL A 353 24.98 -15.26 12.00
N GLN A 354 25.40 -13.99 11.90
CA GLN A 354 26.72 -13.56 12.39
C GLN A 354 26.84 -13.67 13.92
N HIS A 355 25.74 -13.50 14.64
CA HIS A 355 25.64 -13.80 16.07
C HIS A 355 25.47 -15.31 16.38
N GLY A 356 25.69 -16.18 15.39
CA GLY A 356 25.69 -17.64 15.57
C GLY A 356 24.31 -18.27 15.66
N LYS A 357 23.24 -17.54 15.31
CA LYS A 357 21.87 -18.06 15.35
C LYS A 357 21.52 -18.82 14.07
N SER A 358 20.64 -19.82 14.20
CA SER A 358 20.02 -20.48 13.03
C SER A 358 18.78 -19.70 12.62
N VAL A 359 18.68 -19.35 11.34
CA VAL A 359 17.64 -18.45 10.83
C VAL A 359 16.93 -19.07 9.61
N HIS A 360 15.60 -18.98 9.61
CA HIS A 360 14.76 -19.20 8.43
C HIS A 360 14.19 -17.87 7.94
N LEU A 361 14.66 -17.39 6.79
CA LEU A 361 14.13 -16.18 6.14
C LEU A 361 13.06 -16.58 5.13
N SER A 362 11.86 -16.05 5.24
CA SER A 362 10.78 -16.31 4.29
C SER A 362 10.13 -15.00 3.85
N THR A 363 9.59 -14.96 2.63
CA THR A 363 8.79 -13.83 2.13
C THR A 363 7.39 -14.28 1.75
N THR A 364 6.40 -13.44 2.04
CA THR A 364 5.03 -13.57 1.50
C THR A 364 4.80 -12.67 0.29
N ASP A 365 5.79 -11.86 -0.12
CA ASP A 365 5.67 -10.99 -1.28
C ASP A 365 6.05 -11.75 -2.57
N PRO A 366 5.12 -11.93 -3.53
CA PRO A 366 5.40 -12.64 -4.77
C PRO A 366 6.42 -11.92 -5.67
N ALA A 367 6.62 -10.62 -5.49
CA ALA A 367 7.62 -9.81 -6.19
C ALA A 367 8.97 -9.75 -5.46
N ALA A 368 9.06 -10.22 -4.21
CA ALA A 368 10.31 -10.23 -3.48
C ALA A 368 11.25 -11.30 -4.01
N HIS A 369 12.32 -10.87 -4.67
CA HIS A 369 13.42 -11.72 -5.09
C HIS A 369 14.46 -11.87 -3.97
N LEU A 370 14.12 -12.54 -2.86
CA LEU A 370 15.07 -12.80 -1.75
C LEU A 370 16.38 -13.45 -2.22
N ALA A 371 16.30 -14.33 -3.22
CA ALA A 371 17.48 -14.97 -3.83
C ALA A 371 18.41 -13.96 -4.52
N VAL A 372 17.85 -12.91 -5.13
CA VAL A 372 18.63 -11.83 -5.74
C VAL A 372 19.25 -10.95 -4.65
N THR A 373 18.50 -10.63 -3.59
CA THR A 373 18.99 -9.78 -2.49
C THR A 373 20.15 -10.43 -1.72
N LEU A 374 20.14 -11.75 -1.47
CA LEU A 374 21.22 -12.44 -0.77
C LEU A 374 22.38 -12.83 -1.70
N ASN A 375 22.08 -13.26 -2.93
CA ASN A 375 23.04 -13.64 -3.97
C ASN A 375 24.16 -14.63 -3.55
N ALA A 376 23.91 -15.46 -2.51
CA ALA A 376 24.84 -16.49 -2.04
C ALA A 376 24.12 -17.51 -1.13
N ASP A 377 24.67 -18.74 -1.06
CA ASP A 377 24.28 -19.72 -0.04
C ASP A 377 25.03 -19.42 1.27
N VAL A 378 24.29 -19.20 2.36
CA VAL A 378 24.85 -18.77 3.65
C VAL A 378 24.61 -19.85 4.69
N LYS A 379 25.69 -20.42 5.22
CA LYS A 379 25.60 -21.45 6.27
C LYS A 379 24.88 -20.91 7.50
N GLY A 380 23.82 -21.60 7.93
CA GLY A 380 22.97 -21.19 9.06
C GLY A 380 21.76 -20.35 8.67
N LEU A 381 21.63 -19.98 7.39
CA LEU A 381 20.45 -19.32 6.83
C LEU A 381 19.73 -20.27 5.87
N SER A 382 18.44 -20.50 6.11
CA SER A 382 17.57 -21.15 5.14
C SER A 382 16.60 -20.13 4.57
N VAL A 383 16.36 -20.18 3.26
CA VAL A 383 15.47 -19.24 2.57
C VAL A 383 14.23 -19.98 2.06
N GLY A 384 13.06 -19.48 2.44
CA GLY A 384 11.76 -19.96 2.01
C GLY A 384 10.99 -18.89 1.25
N ARG A 385 9.87 -19.31 0.64
CA ARG A 385 8.90 -18.40 0.03
C ARG A 385 7.51 -19.00 0.20
N ILE A 386 6.56 -18.14 0.55
CA ILE A 386 5.14 -18.47 0.52
C ILE A 386 4.60 -17.89 -0.78
N ASP A 387 4.51 -18.73 -1.82
CA ASP A 387 3.95 -18.32 -3.10
C ASP A 387 2.43 -18.59 -3.12
N PRO A 388 1.57 -17.56 -3.27
CA PRO A 388 0.13 -17.73 -3.20
C PRO A 388 -0.41 -18.78 -4.17
N LYS A 389 0.07 -18.79 -5.43
CA LYS A 389 -0.42 -19.72 -6.45
C LYS A 389 -0.04 -21.16 -6.11
N VAL A 390 1.21 -21.37 -5.68
CA VAL A 390 1.72 -22.69 -5.30
C VAL A 390 1.01 -23.22 -4.05
N GLU A 391 0.83 -22.38 -3.03
CA GLU A 391 0.16 -22.79 -1.79
C GLU A 391 -1.34 -23.04 -1.99
N THR A 392 -1.99 -22.24 -2.83
CA THR A 392 -3.39 -22.45 -3.23
C THR A 392 -3.54 -23.77 -3.96
N GLN A 393 -2.68 -24.07 -4.94
CA GLN A 393 -2.74 -25.35 -5.64
C GLN A 393 -2.55 -26.53 -4.67
N LYS A 394 -1.58 -26.47 -3.75
CA LYS A 394 -1.40 -27.50 -2.72
C LYS A 394 -2.64 -27.66 -1.84
N TYR A 395 -3.31 -26.56 -1.50
CA TYR A 395 -4.53 -26.59 -0.70
C TYR A 395 -5.70 -27.21 -1.49
N VAL A 396 -5.89 -26.81 -2.75
CA VAL A 396 -6.87 -27.40 -3.68
C VAL A 396 -6.65 -28.90 -3.80
N ASP A 397 -5.42 -29.33 -4.11
CA ASP A 397 -5.05 -30.73 -4.28
C ASP A 397 -5.38 -31.55 -3.03
N LYS A 398 -5.10 -30.99 -1.84
CA LYS A 398 -5.42 -31.63 -0.55
C LYS A 398 -6.92 -31.79 -0.34
N ILE A 399 -7.71 -30.74 -0.56
CA ILE A 399 -9.17 -30.78 -0.38
C ILE A 399 -9.80 -31.75 -1.38
N VAL A 400 -9.39 -31.68 -2.65
CA VAL A 400 -9.85 -32.60 -3.71
C VAL A 400 -9.49 -34.04 -3.33
N ALA A 401 -8.24 -34.33 -2.94
CA ALA A 401 -7.86 -35.68 -2.53
C ALA A 401 -8.69 -36.21 -1.35
N SER A 402 -9.08 -35.34 -0.40
CA SER A 402 -9.90 -35.75 0.75
C SER A 402 -11.38 -35.98 0.43
N ARG A 403 -11.95 -35.27 -0.56
CA ARG A 403 -13.39 -35.31 -0.88
C ARG A 403 -13.71 -36.10 -2.14
N ALA A 404 -12.75 -36.31 -3.03
CA ALA A 404 -12.90 -37.09 -4.26
C ALA A 404 -13.46 -38.51 -4.03
N PRO A 405 -13.13 -39.24 -2.94
CA PRO A 405 -13.72 -40.56 -2.69
C PRO A 405 -15.24 -40.57 -2.48
N THR A 406 -15.83 -39.41 -2.20
CA THR A 406 -17.26 -39.25 -1.88
C THR A 406 -18.06 -38.51 -2.94
N LEU A 407 -17.44 -38.09 -4.05
CA LEU A 407 -18.03 -37.19 -5.05
C LEU A 407 -17.94 -37.79 -6.46
N THR A 408 -18.90 -37.44 -7.31
CA THR A 408 -18.88 -37.74 -8.75
C THR A 408 -17.93 -36.81 -9.50
N GLU A 409 -17.55 -37.15 -10.74
CA GLU A 409 -16.66 -36.31 -11.56
C GLU A 409 -17.20 -34.90 -11.79
N ALA A 410 -18.52 -34.76 -11.96
CA ALA A 410 -19.17 -33.45 -12.12
C ALA A 410 -19.11 -32.62 -10.83
N GLU A 411 -19.28 -33.25 -9.67
CA GLU A 411 -19.19 -32.58 -8.36
C GLU A 411 -17.73 -32.19 -8.02
N ILE A 412 -16.75 -32.99 -8.45
CA ILE A 412 -15.33 -32.65 -8.32
C ILE A 412 -14.99 -31.43 -9.18
N ALA A 413 -15.50 -31.35 -10.41
CA ALA A 413 -15.29 -30.19 -11.28
C ALA A 413 -15.89 -28.92 -10.68
N LEU A 414 -17.09 -29.01 -10.08
CA LEU A 414 -17.73 -27.88 -9.39
C LEU A 414 -16.93 -27.45 -8.14
N LEU A 415 -16.43 -28.41 -7.36
CA LEU A 415 -15.59 -28.15 -6.19
C LEU A 415 -14.28 -27.44 -6.56
N ILE A 416 -13.63 -27.85 -7.65
CA ILE A 416 -12.40 -27.20 -8.13
C ILE A 416 -12.66 -25.76 -8.54
N GLU A 417 -13.79 -25.48 -9.19
CA GLU A 417 -14.13 -24.12 -9.60
C GLU A 417 -14.44 -23.23 -8.38
N ASP A 418 -15.11 -23.75 -7.35
CA ASP A 418 -15.35 -23.03 -6.09
C ASP A 418 -14.03 -22.72 -5.35
N LEU A 419 -13.09 -23.67 -5.36
CA LEU A 419 -11.76 -23.53 -4.76
C LEU A 419 -10.81 -22.62 -5.57
N ARG A 420 -11.22 -22.12 -6.74
CA ARG A 420 -10.52 -21.05 -7.48
C ARG A 420 -10.90 -19.64 -7.02
N SER A 421 -11.73 -19.54 -5.97
CA SER A 421 -12.09 -18.26 -5.38
C SER A 421 -10.90 -17.58 -4.69
N PRO A 422 -10.84 -16.23 -4.69
CA PRO A 422 -9.83 -15.47 -3.95
C PRO A 422 -9.75 -15.83 -2.46
N CYS A 423 -10.88 -16.15 -1.82
CA CYS A 423 -10.90 -16.59 -0.43
C CYS A 423 -10.15 -17.90 -0.18
N THR A 424 -10.10 -18.79 -1.18
CA THR A 424 -9.35 -20.04 -1.06
C THR A 424 -7.85 -19.76 -1.06
N GLU A 425 -7.40 -18.80 -1.85
CA GLU A 425 -6.01 -18.35 -1.85
C GLU A 425 -5.62 -17.77 -0.48
N GLU A 426 -6.45 -16.92 0.11
CA GLU A 426 -6.22 -16.35 1.44
C GLU A 426 -6.07 -17.43 2.52
N VAL A 427 -6.96 -18.43 2.53
CA VAL A 427 -6.91 -19.56 3.48
C VAL A 427 -5.64 -20.40 3.27
N ALA A 428 -5.28 -20.67 2.01
CA ALA A 428 -4.10 -21.45 1.68
C ALA A 428 -2.80 -20.75 2.11
N VAL A 429 -2.68 -19.46 1.80
CA VAL A 429 -1.56 -18.61 2.24
C VAL A 429 -1.50 -18.54 3.76
N PHE A 430 -2.64 -18.42 4.45
CA PHE A 430 -2.70 -18.42 5.91
C PHE A 430 -2.19 -19.72 6.54
N HIS A 431 -2.54 -20.88 5.96
CA HIS A 431 -2.01 -22.17 6.42
C HIS A 431 -0.50 -22.26 6.21
N ALA A 432 0.01 -21.79 5.07
CA ALA A 432 1.45 -21.77 4.80
C ALA A 432 2.18 -20.84 5.79
N PHE A 433 1.65 -19.64 6.02
CA PHE A 433 2.11 -18.69 7.03
C PHE A 433 2.15 -19.32 8.42
N SER A 434 1.07 -19.99 8.85
CA SER A 434 0.98 -20.65 10.16
C SER A 434 2.04 -21.74 10.36
N ARG A 435 2.42 -22.47 9.30
CA ARG A 435 3.52 -23.45 9.34
C ARG A 435 4.89 -22.77 9.48
N VAL A 436 5.10 -21.63 8.83
CA VAL A 436 6.36 -20.87 8.97
C VAL A 436 6.46 -20.26 10.37
N VAL A 437 5.39 -19.68 10.89
CA VAL A 437 5.31 -19.15 12.26
C VAL A 437 5.57 -20.22 13.32
N SER A 438 5.19 -21.48 13.09
CA SER A 438 5.46 -22.55 14.07
C SER A 438 6.92 -23.01 14.11
N GLN A 439 7.72 -22.74 13.05
CA GLN A 439 9.15 -23.06 13.03
C GLN A 439 9.97 -22.16 13.96
N ALA A 440 9.45 -20.97 14.30
CA ALA A 440 10.08 -20.07 15.27
C ALA A 440 10.18 -20.67 16.69
N ARG A 441 9.56 -21.83 16.92
CA ARG A 441 9.73 -22.62 18.16
C ARG A 441 11.12 -23.21 18.33
N THR A 442 11.91 -23.39 17.28
CA THR A 442 13.21 -24.09 17.37
C THR A 442 14.39 -23.27 16.88
N SER A 443 14.12 -22.14 16.25
CA SER A 443 15.11 -21.28 15.58
C SER A 443 14.50 -19.90 15.36
N PHE A 444 15.29 -18.94 14.88
CA PHE A 444 14.72 -17.68 14.41
C PHE A 444 13.99 -17.86 13.09
N VAL A 445 12.84 -17.21 12.95
CA VAL A 445 12.17 -17.03 11.67
C VAL A 445 12.08 -15.54 11.40
N VAL A 446 12.64 -15.08 10.29
CA VAL A 446 12.47 -13.71 9.80
C VAL A 446 11.49 -13.75 8.64
N LEU A 447 10.39 -13.02 8.76
CA LEU A 447 9.35 -12.99 7.75
C LEU A 447 9.27 -11.59 7.13
N ASP A 448 9.59 -11.51 5.83
CA ASP A 448 9.34 -10.35 4.99
C ASP A 448 7.87 -10.37 4.54
N THR A 449 7.06 -9.43 5.03
CA THR A 449 5.63 -9.42 4.73
C THR A 449 5.33 -8.70 3.42
N ALA A 450 4.29 -9.16 2.72
CA ALA A 450 3.65 -8.39 1.64
C ALA A 450 3.18 -6.99 2.13
N PRO A 451 2.89 -6.04 1.22
CA PRO A 451 2.42 -4.70 1.59
C PRO A 451 1.23 -4.72 2.57
N THR A 452 1.14 -3.68 3.42
CA THR A 452 0.27 -3.65 4.61
C THR A 452 -1.20 -4.06 4.39
N GLY A 453 -1.81 -3.74 3.25
CA GLY A 453 -3.21 -4.11 2.97
C GLY A 453 -3.44 -5.63 2.92
N HIS A 454 -2.51 -6.38 2.31
CA HIS A 454 -2.57 -7.85 2.29
C HIS A 454 -2.16 -8.48 3.63
N SER A 455 -1.30 -7.79 4.38
CA SER A 455 -0.92 -8.24 5.73
C SER A 455 -2.08 -8.15 6.72
N LEU A 456 -2.94 -7.13 6.61
CA LEU A 456 -4.15 -6.99 7.43
C LEU A 456 -5.22 -8.02 7.07
N LEU A 457 -5.41 -8.32 5.78
CA LEU A 457 -6.25 -9.44 5.33
C LEU A 457 -5.81 -10.78 5.94
N LEU A 458 -4.50 -11.03 5.99
CA LEU A 458 -3.96 -12.20 6.67
C LEU A 458 -4.27 -12.17 8.18
N MET A 459 -4.18 -11.00 8.83
CA MET A 459 -4.53 -10.83 10.24
C MET A 459 -6.03 -11.03 10.50
N ASP A 460 -6.90 -10.53 9.65
CA ASP A 460 -8.35 -10.74 9.74
C ASP A 460 -8.71 -12.21 9.57
N ALA A 461 -8.08 -12.89 8.61
CA ALA A 461 -8.20 -14.34 8.46
C ALA A 461 -7.70 -15.08 9.72
N THR A 462 -6.60 -14.63 10.34
CA THR A 462 -6.13 -15.19 11.62
C THR A 462 -7.16 -15.01 12.74
N GLY A 463 -7.82 -13.85 12.81
CA GLY A 463 -8.83 -13.50 13.80
C GLY A 463 -10.12 -14.29 13.60
N ALA A 464 -10.61 -14.41 12.36
CA ALA A 464 -11.77 -15.22 12.01
C ALA A 464 -11.55 -16.69 12.36
N TYR A 465 -10.39 -17.25 12.00
CA TYR A 465 -10.01 -18.62 12.35
C TYR A 465 -9.88 -18.82 13.86
N HIS A 466 -9.29 -17.85 14.57
CA HIS A 466 -9.21 -17.87 16.04
C HIS A 466 -10.61 -17.92 16.67
N ARG A 467 -11.55 -17.08 16.20
CA ARG A 467 -12.95 -17.11 16.65
C ARG A 467 -13.63 -18.45 16.35
N GLN A 468 -13.39 -19.03 15.19
CA GLN A 468 -13.93 -20.34 14.81
C GLN A 468 -13.39 -21.46 15.72
N MET A 469 -12.07 -21.53 15.91
CA MET A 469 -11.43 -22.51 16.80
C MET A 469 -11.93 -22.39 18.24
N LEU A 470 -12.07 -21.17 18.76
CA LEU A 470 -12.63 -20.97 20.10
C LEU A 470 -14.11 -21.41 20.18
N ARG A 471 -14.89 -21.29 19.10
CA ARG A 471 -16.29 -21.73 19.05
C ARG A 471 -16.40 -23.26 18.97
N GLU A 472 -15.62 -23.91 18.11
CA GLU A 472 -15.63 -25.38 17.93
C GLU A 472 -15.14 -26.15 19.17
N PHE A 473 -14.23 -25.55 19.94
CA PHE A 473 -13.64 -26.17 21.13
C PHE A 473 -14.28 -25.75 22.46
N LYS A 474 -15.35 -24.93 22.44
CA LYS A 474 -16.18 -24.66 23.63
C LYS A 474 -16.87 -25.96 24.08
N GLY A 475 -16.28 -26.65 25.06
CA GLY A 475 -16.84 -27.85 25.70
C GLY A 475 -15.88 -29.03 25.89
N ARG A 476 -14.65 -28.96 25.36
CA ARG A 476 -13.56 -29.91 25.67
C ARG A 476 -12.39 -29.16 26.28
N ALA A 477 -11.66 -29.78 27.21
CA ALA A 477 -10.59 -29.17 28.01
C ALA A 477 -9.74 -28.18 27.21
N SER A 478 -9.83 -26.90 27.58
CA SER A 478 -9.32 -25.72 26.87
C SER A 478 -7.82 -25.45 27.06
N ASP A 479 -7.11 -26.29 27.82
CA ASP A 479 -5.85 -25.86 28.47
C ASP A 479 -4.60 -25.80 27.56
N HIS A 480 -4.68 -26.21 26.28
CA HIS A 480 -3.49 -26.32 25.42
C HIS A 480 -3.64 -25.85 23.96
N ILE A 481 -4.65 -25.04 23.61
CA ILE A 481 -4.76 -24.52 22.24
C ILE A 481 -3.97 -23.20 22.10
N VAL A 482 -2.78 -23.27 21.48
CA VAL A 482 -2.02 -22.08 21.08
C VAL A 482 -2.28 -21.80 19.61
N THR A 483 -3.15 -20.83 19.34
CA THR A 483 -3.45 -20.36 17.97
C THR A 483 -2.31 -19.51 17.40
N PRO A 484 -2.20 -19.37 16.06
CA PRO A 484 -1.23 -18.46 15.44
C PRO A 484 -1.35 -17.02 15.97
N LEU A 485 -2.57 -16.51 16.13
CA LEU A 485 -2.80 -15.16 16.67
C LEU A 485 -2.23 -14.98 18.08
N MET A 486 -2.42 -15.96 18.97
CA MET A 486 -1.84 -15.91 20.32
C MET A 486 -0.31 -15.86 20.31
N ARG A 487 0.34 -16.47 19.31
CA ARG A 487 1.81 -16.37 19.17
C ARG A 487 2.23 -15.00 18.66
N LEU A 488 1.44 -14.41 17.76
CA LEU A 488 1.69 -13.06 17.26
C LEU A 488 1.54 -12.01 18.36
N GLN A 489 0.60 -12.22 19.29
CA GLN A 489 0.38 -11.37 20.46
C GLN A 489 1.43 -11.55 21.58
N ASP A 490 2.18 -12.65 21.57
CA ASP A 490 3.22 -12.90 22.58
C ASP A 490 4.50 -12.12 22.25
N ALA A 491 4.75 -11.02 22.97
CA ALA A 491 5.90 -10.14 22.78
C ALA A 491 7.26 -10.79 23.10
N ASN A 492 7.29 -11.93 23.81
CA ASN A 492 8.51 -12.71 24.01
C ASN A 492 8.79 -13.65 22.84
N TYR A 493 7.76 -13.99 22.06
CA TYR A 493 7.88 -14.89 20.92
C TYR A 493 7.97 -14.12 19.58
N THR A 494 7.19 -13.05 19.43
CA THR A 494 7.07 -12.28 18.20
C THR A 494 7.58 -10.86 18.38
N LYS A 495 8.47 -10.43 17.49
CA LYS A 495 9.01 -9.07 17.38
C LYS A 495 8.61 -8.49 16.03
N ILE A 496 7.77 -7.46 16.03
CA ILE A 496 7.35 -6.78 14.78
C ILE A 496 8.23 -5.55 14.56
N LEU A 497 8.87 -5.48 13.39
CA LEU A 497 9.67 -4.34 12.95
C LEU A 497 8.87 -3.56 11.90
N LEU A 498 8.50 -2.32 12.22
CA LEU A 498 7.82 -1.42 11.29
C LEU A 498 8.86 -0.63 10.48
N VAL A 499 8.98 -0.96 9.19
CA VAL A 499 9.89 -0.27 8.27
C VAL A 499 9.14 0.88 7.59
N THR A 500 9.74 2.06 7.63
CA THR A 500 9.22 3.26 6.97
C THR A 500 10.34 4.05 6.29
N LEU A 501 9.96 5.11 5.58
CA LEU A 501 10.88 6.13 5.05
C LEU A 501 10.66 7.41 5.85
N PRO A 502 11.65 8.31 5.96
CA PRO A 502 11.49 9.56 6.69
C PRO A 502 10.75 10.62 5.86
N GLU A 503 9.58 10.25 5.36
CA GLU A 503 8.66 11.08 4.58
C GLU A 503 7.29 11.06 5.27
N ALA A 504 6.52 12.15 5.14
CA ALA A 504 5.25 12.31 5.88
C ALA A 504 4.25 11.17 5.65
N THR A 505 4.00 10.80 4.39
CA THR A 505 3.03 9.74 4.05
C THR A 505 3.49 8.35 4.52
N PRO A 506 4.73 7.88 4.25
CA PRO A 506 5.22 6.63 4.82
C PRO A 506 5.13 6.56 6.36
N VAL A 507 5.43 7.64 7.08
CA VAL A 507 5.32 7.67 8.55
C VAL A 507 3.86 7.56 9.00
N SER A 508 2.95 8.36 8.44
CA SER A 508 1.51 8.27 8.76
C SER A 508 0.95 6.88 8.45
N GLN A 509 1.38 6.26 7.35
CA GLN A 509 0.98 4.92 6.96
C GLN A 509 1.51 3.83 7.89
N ALA A 510 2.73 3.99 8.42
CA ALA A 510 3.28 3.09 9.42
C ALA A 510 2.58 3.26 10.79
N ALA A 511 2.18 4.49 11.14
CA ALA A 511 1.41 4.76 12.36
C ALA A 511 0.01 4.13 12.30
N ALA A 512 -0.69 4.28 11.18
CA ALA A 512 -1.99 3.61 10.97
C ALA A 512 -1.85 2.08 11.08
N LEU A 513 -0.81 1.50 10.48
CA LEU A 513 -0.55 0.05 10.63
C LEU A 513 -0.26 -0.34 12.09
N GLN A 514 0.47 0.48 12.84
CA GLN A 514 0.68 0.27 14.27
C GLN A 514 -0.65 0.26 15.04
N ASP A 515 -1.54 1.20 14.75
CA ASP A 515 -2.86 1.25 15.39
C ASP A 515 -3.69 0.00 15.04
N ASP A 516 -3.63 -0.47 13.79
CA ASP A 516 -4.26 -1.74 13.38
C ASP A 516 -3.72 -2.94 14.14
N LEU A 517 -2.41 -3.03 14.33
CA LEU A 517 -1.77 -4.08 15.11
C LEU A 517 -2.19 -4.00 16.58
N ARG A 518 -2.26 -2.79 17.15
CA ARG A 518 -2.74 -2.56 18.52
C ARG A 518 -4.20 -2.95 18.70
N ARG A 519 -5.08 -2.70 17.70
CA ARG A 519 -6.46 -3.21 17.70
C ARG A 519 -6.51 -4.74 17.80
N ALA A 520 -5.50 -5.43 17.28
CA ALA A 520 -5.32 -6.88 17.41
C ALA A 520 -4.55 -7.32 18.67
N ASN A 521 -4.26 -6.42 19.62
CA ASN A 521 -3.40 -6.63 20.79
C ASN A 521 -1.96 -7.08 20.44
N ILE A 522 -1.41 -6.55 19.36
CA ILE A 522 -0.03 -6.79 18.93
C ILE A 522 0.71 -5.46 18.99
N GLU A 523 1.72 -5.36 19.86
CA GLU A 523 2.54 -4.15 19.96
C GLU A 523 3.78 -4.29 19.05
N PRO A 524 4.01 -3.34 18.13
CA PRO A 524 5.25 -3.29 17.37
C PRO A 524 6.48 -3.16 18.28
N TYR A 525 7.52 -3.92 17.99
CA TYR A 525 8.74 -3.94 18.80
C TYR A 525 9.62 -2.71 18.55
N ALA A 526 9.86 -2.38 17.28
CA ALA A 526 10.70 -1.24 16.91
C ALA A 526 10.30 -0.66 15.55
N TRP A 527 10.63 0.61 15.33
CA TRP A 527 10.53 1.28 14.05
C TRP A 527 11.90 1.40 13.40
N VAL A 528 11.97 1.05 12.11
CA VAL A 528 13.17 1.17 11.27
C VAL A 528 12.91 2.22 10.20
N VAL A 529 13.57 3.37 10.33
CA VAL A 529 13.53 4.46 9.36
C VAL A 529 14.64 4.25 8.35
N ASN A 530 14.26 3.79 7.16
CA ASN A 530 15.18 3.40 6.10
C ASN A 530 15.49 4.56 5.16
N LYS A 531 16.66 4.50 4.50
CA LYS A 531 17.12 5.45 3.49
C LYS A 531 17.19 6.90 4.00
N SER A 532 17.62 7.08 5.24
CA SER A 532 17.79 8.40 5.85
C SER A 532 18.93 9.19 5.18
N LEU A 533 18.66 10.42 4.75
CA LEU A 533 19.71 11.36 4.30
C LEU A 533 20.33 12.10 5.50
N LEU A 534 19.62 12.22 6.63
CA LEU A 534 20.19 12.75 7.88
C LEU A 534 21.38 11.93 8.38
N ALA A 535 21.36 10.61 8.12
CA ALA A 535 22.46 9.71 8.42
C ALA A 535 23.59 9.74 7.36
N THR A 536 23.56 10.68 6.42
CA THR A 536 24.62 10.90 5.41
C THR A 536 25.35 12.22 5.62
N ALA A 537 26.45 12.43 4.89
CA ALA A 537 27.25 13.65 4.94
C ALA A 537 26.94 14.63 3.77
N THR A 538 25.72 14.61 3.22
CA THR A 538 25.36 15.48 2.09
C THR A 538 25.51 16.97 2.44
N THR A 539 26.06 17.72 1.49
CA THR A 539 26.28 19.16 1.53
C THR A 539 25.45 19.92 0.49
N ASP A 540 24.81 19.21 -0.45
CA ASP A 540 23.96 19.80 -1.49
C ASP A 540 22.82 20.63 -0.89
N PRO A 541 22.65 21.91 -1.28
CA PRO A 541 21.66 22.80 -0.69
C PRO A 541 20.22 22.30 -0.78
N LEU A 542 19.85 21.61 -1.87
CA LEU A 542 18.50 21.11 -2.07
C LEU A 542 18.23 19.91 -1.15
N LEU A 543 19.20 19.00 -1.03
CA LEU A 543 19.10 17.87 -0.10
C LEU A 543 19.10 18.36 1.36
N ARG A 544 19.95 19.33 1.71
CA ARG A 544 19.99 19.94 3.05
C ARG A 544 18.67 20.59 3.43
N ALA A 545 18.00 21.28 2.50
CA ALA A 545 16.69 21.85 2.77
C ALA A 545 15.61 20.80 3.10
N ARG A 546 15.76 19.56 2.60
CA ARG A 546 14.85 18.46 2.92
C ARG A 546 15.15 17.77 4.25
N LEU A 547 16.37 17.92 4.78
CA LEU A 547 16.75 17.34 6.08
C LEU A 547 15.88 17.86 7.22
N ASP A 548 15.40 19.11 7.14
CA ASP A 548 14.48 19.67 8.14
C ASP A 548 13.13 18.92 8.17
N SER A 549 12.63 18.48 7.01
CA SER A 549 11.43 17.66 6.96
C SER A 549 11.71 16.26 7.50
N GLU A 550 12.83 15.67 7.09
CA GLU A 550 13.27 14.37 7.58
C GLU A 550 13.32 14.34 9.11
N GLN A 551 13.87 15.40 9.72
CA GLN A 551 13.97 15.55 11.17
C GLN A 551 12.60 15.59 11.83
N LYS A 552 11.63 16.33 11.26
CA LYS A 552 10.25 16.35 11.78
C LYS A 552 9.62 14.96 11.75
N GLN A 553 9.85 14.20 10.67
CA GLN A 553 9.35 12.83 10.56
C GLN A 553 10.03 11.90 11.55
N MET A 554 11.33 12.04 11.78
CA MET A 554 12.08 11.30 12.79
C MET A 554 11.54 11.55 14.21
N THR A 555 11.21 12.79 14.56
CA THR A 555 10.55 13.12 15.83
C THR A 555 9.18 12.46 15.93
N ARG A 556 8.35 12.53 14.88
CA ARG A 556 7.04 11.85 14.85
C ARG A 556 7.18 10.34 15.06
N VAL A 557 8.20 9.71 14.49
CA VAL A 557 8.47 8.28 14.72
C VAL A 557 8.86 8.03 16.17
N ALA A 558 9.75 8.85 16.74
CA ALA A 558 10.16 8.72 18.15
C ALA A 558 8.99 8.84 19.12
N ASP A 559 8.00 9.70 18.83
CA ASP A 559 6.80 9.84 19.65
C ASP A 559 5.84 8.64 19.57
N GLN A 560 6.01 7.77 18.55
CA GLN A 560 5.13 6.62 18.28
C GLN A 560 5.66 5.30 18.84
N THR A 561 6.93 5.24 19.25
CA THR A 561 7.56 4.02 19.76
C THR A 561 8.20 4.25 21.12
N SER A 562 8.14 3.24 21.99
CA SER A 562 8.87 3.22 23.26
C SER A 562 10.32 2.74 23.10
N HIS A 563 10.69 2.24 21.92
CA HIS A 563 12.03 1.82 21.56
C HIS A 563 12.81 2.98 20.94
N ALA A 564 14.14 2.97 21.04
CA ALA A 564 14.96 3.90 20.27
C ALA A 564 14.69 3.76 18.77
N VAL A 565 14.61 4.89 18.04
CA VAL A 565 14.38 4.87 16.59
C VAL A 565 15.60 4.26 15.91
N ILE A 566 15.38 3.24 15.07
CA ILE A 566 16.43 2.60 14.30
C ILE A 566 16.58 3.32 12.96
N VAL A 567 17.78 3.77 12.63
CA VAL A 567 18.03 4.51 11.38
C VAL A 567 18.97 3.73 10.48
N VAL A 568 18.60 3.63 9.20
CA VAL A 568 19.45 3.06 8.16
C VAL A 568 19.79 4.16 7.14
N PRO A 569 21.09 4.45 6.90
CA PRO A 569 21.49 5.51 5.99
C PRO A 569 21.11 5.20 4.54
N TRP A 570 20.90 6.25 3.74
CA TRP A 570 20.77 6.11 2.30
C TRP A 570 22.08 5.63 1.68
N THR A 571 21.99 4.69 0.74
CA THR A 571 23.12 4.12 0.01
C THR A 571 22.93 4.27 -1.51
N ALA A 572 24.03 4.55 -2.20
CA ALA A 572 24.05 4.80 -3.64
C ALA A 572 23.73 3.56 -4.48
N GLU A 573 24.21 2.41 -4.02
CA GLU A 573 23.92 1.12 -4.63
C GLU A 573 22.95 0.37 -3.73
N PRO A 574 21.87 -0.19 -4.28
CA PRO A 574 21.00 -1.08 -3.53
C PRO A 574 21.87 -2.18 -2.88
N PRO A 575 21.72 -2.43 -1.56
CA PRO A 575 22.55 -3.37 -0.84
C PRO A 575 22.14 -4.80 -1.22
N VAL A 576 22.66 -5.25 -2.35
CA VAL A 576 22.42 -6.56 -2.96
C VAL A 576 23.66 -7.42 -2.76
N GLY A 577 23.45 -8.64 -2.27
CA GLY A 577 24.51 -9.56 -1.91
C GLY A 577 24.94 -9.43 -0.45
N VAL A 578 25.47 -10.52 0.10
CA VAL A 578 25.91 -10.62 1.50
C VAL A 578 26.88 -9.49 1.89
N ALA A 579 27.83 -9.12 1.02
CA ALA A 579 28.82 -8.08 1.34
C ALA A 579 28.17 -6.70 1.50
N ALA A 580 27.27 -6.31 0.59
CA ALA A 580 26.60 -5.02 0.66
C ALA A 580 25.57 -4.95 1.79
N LEU A 581 24.88 -6.06 2.09
CA LEU A 581 24.00 -6.16 3.25
C LEU A 581 24.77 -6.06 4.58
N LYS A 582 26.00 -6.58 4.63
CA LYS A 582 26.88 -6.42 5.80
C LYS A 582 27.26 -4.97 6.06
N HIS A 583 27.44 -4.17 5.02
CA HIS A 583 27.69 -2.73 5.19
C HIS A 583 26.51 -1.96 5.81
N LEU A 584 25.30 -2.52 5.85
CA LEU A 584 24.20 -1.93 6.62
C LEU A 584 24.31 -2.22 8.13
N LEU A 585 25.22 -3.12 8.52
CA LEU A 585 25.46 -3.56 9.89
C LEU A 585 26.75 -3.00 10.47
N ASP A 586 27.57 -2.34 9.64
CA ASP A 586 28.77 -1.58 10.02
C ASP A 586 28.36 -0.13 10.37
#